data_AF-A0A558ALJ4-F1
#
_entry.id   AF-A0A558ALJ4-F1
#
_cell.length_a   1.000
_cell.length_b   1.000
_cell.length_c   1.000
_cell.angle_alpha   90.00
_cell.angle_beta   90.00
_cell.angle_gamma   90.00
#
_symmetry.space_group_name_H-M   'P 1'
#
loop_
_entity.id
_entity.type
_entity.pdbx_description
1 polymer ?
#
loop_
_entity_poly.entity_id
_entity_poly.type
_entity_poly.pdbx_seq_one_letter_code
_entity_poly.pdbx_strand_id
1 'polypeptide(L)' 'MASVVGKRINGRTYYYLVEPARVEGRPRIVAQRYLGSADDIAAAFDGGGSAPTVPADSRHLAFGAVAAVWATLER' A
#
# COMPACT_ATOMS: atom_id res chain seq x y z
N MET A 1 1.14 9.23 -5.02
CA MET A 1 0.08 8.28 -4.61
C MET A 1 0.08 8.23 -3.09
N ALA A 2 -1.09 8.18 -2.48
CA ALA A 2 -1.19 8.07 -1.02
C ALA A 2 -0.60 6.74 -0.52
N SER A 3 -0.04 6.74 0.68
CA SER A 3 0.53 5.55 1.31
C SER A 3 0.21 5.50 2.80
N VAL A 4 0.14 4.30 3.37
CA VAL A 4 -0.02 4.12 4.82
C VAL A 4 1.36 4.04 5.48
N VAL A 5 1.57 4.81 6.54
CA VAL A 5 2.83 4.86 7.31
C VAL A 5 2.55 4.64 8.79
N GLY A 6 3.33 3.75 9.42
CA GLY A 6 3.31 3.55 10.87
C GLY A 6 4.29 4.48 11.59
N LYS A 7 3.86 5.07 12.72
CA LYS A 7 4.68 5.84 13.65
C LYS A 7 4.62 5.20 15.02
N ARG A 8 5.78 5.03 15.66
CA ARG A 8 5.88 4.47 17.01
C ARG A 8 5.96 5.59 18.05
N ILE A 9 4.99 5.64 18.94
CA ILE A 9 4.83 6.67 19.98
C ILE A 9 4.52 5.95 21.29
N ASN A 10 5.34 6.16 22.33
CA ASN A 10 5.19 5.54 23.66
C ASN A 10 5.02 4.00 23.61
N GLY A 11 5.82 3.34 22.77
CA GLY A 11 5.78 1.88 22.60
C GLY A 11 4.61 1.35 21.76
N ARG A 12 3.68 2.20 21.32
CA ARG A 12 2.53 1.83 20.49
C ARG A 12 2.73 2.29 19.04
N THR A 13 2.24 1.52 18.07
CA THR A 13 2.30 1.88 16.64
C THR A 13 0.96 2.44 16.19
N TYR A 14 1.04 3.60 15.54
CA TYR A 14 -0.09 4.37 15.05
C TYR A 14 0.05 4.58 13.54
N TYR A 15 -1.05 4.43 12.82
CA TYR A 15 -1.04 4.51 11.36
C TYR A 15 -1.61 5.82 10.84
N TYR A 16 -1.03 6.26 9.73
CA TYR A 16 -1.44 7.47 9.04
C TYR A 16 -1.51 7.22 7.54
N LEU A 17 -2.53 7.79 6.89
CA LEU A 17 -2.56 7.96 5.45
C LEU A 17 -1.79 9.24 5.12
N VAL A 18 -0.76 9.13 4.29
CA VAL A 18 0.09 10.26 3.90
C VAL A 18 0.02 10.48 2.40
N GLU A 19 0.03 11.74 2.00
CA GLU A 19 0.16 12.14 0.60
C GLU A 19 1.56 12.72 0.37
N PRO A 20 2.46 11.97 -0.29
CA PRO A 20 3.75 12.48 -0.68
C PRO A 20 3.65 13.34 -1.95
N ALA A 21 4.34 14.47 -1.94
CA ALA A 21 4.52 15.33 -3.11
C ALA A 21 5.93 15.95 -3.11
N ARG A 22 6.34 16.55 -4.24
CA ARG A 22 7.56 17.37 -4.28
C ARG A 22 7.22 18.82 -4.01
N VAL A 23 7.89 19.41 -3.03
CA VAL A 23 7.84 20.85 -2.72
C VAL A 23 9.23 21.39 -2.98
N GLU A 24 9.35 22.33 -3.92
CA GLU A 24 10.64 22.88 -4.37
C GLU A 24 11.64 21.78 -4.78
N GLY A 25 11.16 20.78 -5.53
CA GLY A 25 11.97 19.65 -5.99
C GLY A 25 12.32 18.61 -4.91
N ARG A 26 12.01 18.85 -3.63
CA ARG A 26 12.31 17.93 -2.51
C ARG A 26 11.07 17.10 -2.15
N PRO A 27 11.21 15.78 -1.90
CA PRO A 27 10.09 14.95 -1.46
C PRO A 27 9.64 15.37 -0.05
N ARG A 28 8.34 15.61 0.12
CA ARG A 28 7.69 16.03 1.36
C ARG A 28 6.33 15.32 1.52
N ILE A 29 5.90 15.14 2.76
CA ILE A 29 4.51 14.75 3.06
C ILE A 29 3.70 16.05 3.14
N VAL A 30 2.76 16.24 2.23
CA VAL A 30 1.95 17.47 2.14
C VAL A 30 0.61 17.35 2.85
N ALA A 31 0.12 16.13 3.04
CA ALA A 31 -1.05 15.87 3.87
C ALA A 31 -0.84 14.58 4.68
N GLN A 32 -1.40 14.56 5.89
CA GLN A 32 -1.37 13.42 6.78
C GLN A 32 -2.70 13.31 7.52
N ARG A 33 -3.33 12.14 7.48
CA ARG A 33 -4.55 11.81 8.21
C ARG A 33 -4.30 10.65 9.16
N TYR A 34 -4.72 10.80 10.41
CA TYR A 34 -4.64 9.71 11.40
C TYR A 34 -5.67 8.63 11.10
N LEU A 35 -5.23 7.37 11.15
CA LEU A 35 -6.08 6.21 10.88
C LEU A 35 -6.43 5.42 12.14
N GLY A 36 -5.66 5.54 13.21
CA GLY A 36 -5.81 4.72 14.41
C GLY A 36 -4.58 3.87 14.73
N SER A 37 -4.71 3.06 15.78
CA SER A 37 -3.81 1.94 16.06
C SER A 37 -4.11 0.74 15.14
N ALA A 38 -3.28 -0.31 15.21
CA ALA A 38 -3.56 -1.56 14.51
C ALA A 38 -4.92 -2.15 14.93
N ASP A 39 -5.20 -2.12 16.23
CA ASP A 39 -6.41 -2.69 16.82
C ASP A 39 -7.66 -1.91 16.38
N ASP A 40 -7.57 -0.58 16.32
CA ASP A 40 -8.67 0.27 15.82
C ASP A 40 -9.01 -0.05 14.36
N ILE A 41 -7.99 -0.26 13.53
CA ILE A 41 -8.15 -0.59 12.11
C ILE A 41 -8.75 -2.00 11.95
N ALA A 42 -8.26 -2.98 12.72
CA ALA A 42 -8.79 -4.34 12.70
C ALA A 42 -10.26 -4.37 13.15
N ALA A 43 -10.59 -3.70 14.26
CA ALA A 43 -11.97 -3.61 14.75
C ALA A 43 -12.90 -2.92 13.75
N ALA A 44 -12.45 -1.86 13.08
CA ALA A 44 -13.22 -1.20 12.03
C ALA A 44 -13.46 -2.11 10.82
N PHE A 45 -12.47 -2.93 10.48
CA PHE A 45 -12.56 -3.90 9.39
C PHE A 45 -13.53 -5.05 9.72
N ASP A 46 -13.48 -5.55 10.96
CA ASP A 46 -14.36 -6.63 11.43
C ASP A 46 -15.80 -6.16 11.69
N GLY A 47 -15.99 -4.87 12.02
CA GLY A 47 -17.22 -4.34 12.60
C GLY A 47 -18.27 -3.75 11.66
N GLY A 48 -17.97 -3.37 10.39
CA GLY A 48 -18.96 -2.55 9.68
C GLY A 48 -18.76 -2.11 8.23
N GLY A 49 -17.98 -2.80 7.40
CA GLY A 49 -17.95 -2.48 5.97
C GLY A 49 -17.47 -3.67 5.17
N SER A 50 -18.33 -4.17 4.26
CA SER A 50 -18.11 -5.28 3.33
C SER A 50 -16.85 -6.09 3.59
N ALA A 51 -17.02 -7.30 4.16
CA ALA A 51 -16.00 -8.33 4.25
C ALA A 51 -15.05 -8.28 3.04
N PRO A 52 -13.73 -8.47 3.23
CA PRO A 52 -12.74 -8.33 2.16
C PRO A 52 -13.28 -9.04 0.93
N THR A 53 -13.61 -8.25 -0.08
CA THR A 53 -14.02 -8.81 -1.36
C THR A 53 -12.85 -9.66 -1.80
N VAL A 54 -13.09 -10.97 -1.88
CA VAL A 54 -12.13 -11.89 -2.49
C VAL A 54 -11.73 -11.25 -3.82
N PRO A 55 -10.43 -11.06 -4.09
CA PRO A 55 -9.99 -10.43 -5.32
C PRO A 55 -10.66 -11.14 -6.50
N ALA A 56 -11.40 -10.40 -7.32
CA ALA A 56 -12.13 -10.99 -8.44
C ALA A 56 -11.18 -11.64 -9.46
N ASP A 57 -9.94 -11.15 -9.54
CA ASP A 57 -8.87 -11.71 -10.35
C ASP A 57 -7.49 -11.33 -9.78
N SER A 58 -6.44 -12.02 -10.21
CA SER A 58 -5.05 -11.73 -9.88
C SER A 58 -4.17 -11.73 -11.15
N ARG A 59 -3.27 -10.75 -11.27
CA ARG A 59 -2.37 -10.63 -12.43
C ARG A 59 -0.95 -11.07 -12.07
N HIS A 60 -0.42 -12.05 -12.81
CA HIS A 60 0.97 -12.48 -12.68
C HIS A 60 1.87 -11.71 -13.66
N LEU A 61 2.64 -10.74 -13.14
CA LEU A 61 3.50 -9.89 -13.98
C LEU A 61 4.70 -10.63 -14.59
N ALA A 62 5.14 -11.73 -13.97
CA ALA A 62 6.26 -12.55 -14.45
C ALA A 62 5.82 -13.67 -15.41
N PHE A 63 4.52 -13.84 -15.63
CA PHE A 63 4.02 -14.88 -16.53
C PHE A 63 4.49 -14.60 -17.95
N GLY A 64 5.21 -15.54 -18.55
CA GLY A 64 5.80 -15.39 -19.89
C GLY A 64 7.20 -14.76 -19.92
N ALA A 65 7.79 -14.38 -18.77
CA ALA A 65 9.15 -13.82 -18.74
C ALA A 65 10.19 -14.77 -19.37
N VAL A 66 10.08 -16.08 -19.12
CA VAL A 66 10.97 -17.10 -19.73
C VAL A 66 10.80 -17.16 -21.26
N ALA A 67 9.55 -17.12 -21.74
CA ALA A 67 9.27 -17.11 -23.18
C ALA A 67 9.77 -15.82 -23.86
N ALA A 68 9.63 -14.68 -23.19
CA ALA A 68 10.16 -13.40 -23.68
C ALA A 68 11.70 -13.41 -23.77
N VAL A 69 12.39 -13.99 -22.79
CA VAL A 69 13.85 -14.18 -22.83
C VAL A 69 14.24 -15.08 -24.00
N TRP A 70 13.56 -16.22 -24.14
CA TRP A 70 13.82 -17.18 -25.23
C TRP A 70 13.65 -16.53 -26.61
N ALA A 71 12.56 -15.81 -26.85
CA ALA A 71 12.31 -15.11 -28.12
C ALA A 71 13.35 -14.01 -28.42
N THR A 72 14.02 -13.47 -27.39
CA THR A 72 15.11 -12.51 -27.57
C THR A 72 16.41 -13.21 -27.98
N LEU A 73 16.63 -14.45 -27.52
CA LEU A 73 17.80 -15.26 -27.87
C LEU A 73 17.72 -15.89 -29.27
N GLU A 74 16.51 -16.16 -29.76
CA GLU A 74 16.27 -16.71 -31.11
C GLU A 74 16.28 -15.65 -32.24
N ARG A 75 16.55 -14.38 -31.93
CA ARG A 75 16.57 -13.28 -32.91
C ARG A 75 17.96 -13.00 -33.47
#